data_AF-A0A835H7U6-F1
#
_entry.id   AF-A0A835H7U6-F1
#
_cell.length_a   1.000
_cell.length_b   1.000
_cell.length_c   1.000
_cell.angle_alpha   90.00
_cell.angle_beta   90.00
_cell.angle_gamma   90.00
#
_symmetry.space_group_name_H-M   'P 1'
#
loop_
_entity.id
_entity.type
_entity.pdbx_description
1 polymer ?
#
loop_
_entity_poly.entity_id
_entity_poly.type
_entity_poly.pdbx_seq_one_letter_code
_entity_poly.pdbx_strand_id
1 'polypeptide(L)'
;MLLIICRLTLPCFQITDLLVNITKHVLMPKHELLSLKEKEKLFKKYSVEENQIPCMLETDAIARYYGLEKGQVVKVTSDGDVTGSHVTYRCVM
;
A
#
# COMPACT_ATOMS: atom_id res chain seq x y z
N MET A 1 25.56 -24.65 11.84
CA MET A 1 25.46 -24.13 10.46
C MET A 1 23.98 -23.91 10.17
N LEU A 2 23.42 -22.75 10.57
CA LEU A 2 22.04 -22.42 10.23
C LEU A 2 22.00 -22.07 8.75
N LEU A 3 21.31 -22.88 7.95
CA LEU A 3 20.94 -22.53 6.59
C LEU A 3 20.01 -21.32 6.68
N ILE A 4 20.52 -20.15 6.31
CA ILE A 4 19.69 -18.97 6.05
C ILE A 4 18.92 -19.29 4.77
N ILE A 5 17.71 -19.82 4.93
CA ILE A 5 16.81 -20.05 3.80
C ILE A 5 16.26 -18.68 3.39
N CYS A 6 16.85 -18.08 2.36
CA CYS A 6 16.40 -16.81 1.82
C CYS A 6 15.13 -17.06 0.99
N ARG A 7 13.97 -16.59 1.47
CA ARG A 7 12.75 -16.58 0.66
C ARG A 7 12.85 -15.45 -0.36
N LEU A 8 12.94 -15.81 -1.64
CA LEU A 8 12.88 -14.88 -2.76
C LEU A 8 11.43 -14.80 -3.26
N THR A 9 10.87 -13.59 -3.28
CA THR A 9 9.59 -13.28 -3.94
C THR A 9 9.89 -12.66 -5.30
N LEU A 10 9.40 -13.30 -6.37
CA LEU A 10 9.57 -12.82 -7.75
C LEU A 10 8.20 -12.39 -8.30
N PRO A 11 7.96 -11.07 -8.50
CA PRO A 11 6.71 -10.62 -9.07
C PRO A 11 6.68 -10.94 -10.57
N CYS A 12 5.59 -11.56 -11.02
CA CYS A 12 5.34 -11.81 -12.43
C CYS A 12 4.28 -10.83 -12.94
N PHE A 13 4.54 -10.22 -14.10
CA PHE A 13 3.63 -9.31 -14.79
C PHE A 13 3.45 -9.79 -16.22
N GLN A 14 2.21 -9.71 -16.72
CA GLN A 14 1.97 -9.87 -18.14
C GLN A 14 2.39 -8.58 -18.86
N ILE A 15 2.86 -8.70 -20.10
CA ILE A 15 3.26 -7.53 -20.90
C ILE A 15 2.09 -6.53 -21.03
N THR A 16 0.86 -7.04 -21.12
CA THR A 16 -0.37 -6.26 -21.17
C THR A 16 -0.56 -5.36 -19.94
N ASP A 17 -0.13 -5.80 -18.76
CA ASP A 17 -0.28 -5.05 -17.50
C ASP A 17 0.65 -3.82 -17.46
N LEU A 18 1.69 -3.80 -18.31
CA LEU A 18 2.74 -2.78 -18.33
C LEU A 18 2.57 -1.77 -19.46
N LEU A 19 1.55 -1.93 -20.32
CA LEU A 19 1.31 -1.03 -21.47
C LEU A 19 1.03 0.42 -21.03
N VAL A 20 0.42 0.59 -19.86
CA VAL A 20 0.10 1.91 -19.29
C VAL A 20 0.59 1.95 -17.85
N ASN A 21 1.29 3.03 -17.49
CA ASN A 21 1.65 3.25 -16.10
C ASN A 21 0.42 3.72 -15.31
N ILE A 22 -0.20 2.81 -14.57
CA ILE A 22 -1.38 3.06 -13.74
C ILE A 22 -1.15 4.22 -12.75
N THR A 23 0.07 4.41 -12.25
CA THR A 23 0.39 5.45 -11.24
C THR A 23 0.32 6.88 -11.79
N LYS A 24 0.35 7.03 -13.12
CA LYS A 24 0.31 8.34 -13.79
C LYS A 24 -1.08 8.77 -14.22
N HIS A 25 -2.11 7.99 -13.87
CA HIS A 25 -3.49 8.35 -14.19
C HIS A 25 -3.91 9.64 -13.45
N VAL A 26 -4.72 10.49 -14.09
CA VAL A 26 -5.13 11.79 -13.53
C VAL A 26 -5.87 11.68 -12.20
N LEU A 27 -6.65 10.62 -12.02
CA LEU A 27 -7.37 10.33 -10.77
C LEU A 27 -6.55 9.50 -9.77
N MET A 28 -5.25 9.27 -10.01
CA MET A 28 -4.45 8.43 -9.14
C MET A 28 -4.05 9.19 -7.86
N PRO A 29 -4.44 8.71 -6.66
CA PRO A 29 -3.95 9.30 -5.43
C PRO A 29 -2.49 8.94 -5.17
N LYS A 30 -1.85 9.70 -4.27
CA LYS A 30 -0.49 9.42 -3.81
C LYS A 30 -0.50 8.31 -2.78
N HIS A 31 0.32 7.28 -2.98
CA HIS A 31 0.47 6.15 -2.09
C HIS A 31 1.85 6.18 -1.42
N GLU A 32 1.87 6.22 -0.09
CA GLU A 32 3.10 6.28 0.70
C GLU A 32 3.11 5.12 1.70
N LEU A 33 4.11 4.24 1.63
CA LEU A 33 4.28 3.15 2.59
C LEU A 33 4.70 3.74 3.94
N LEU A 34 3.99 3.39 5.01
CA LEU A 34 4.37 3.77 6.36
C LEU A 34 5.47 2.87 6.90
N SER A 35 6.46 3.46 7.57
CA SER A 35 7.40 2.72 8.38
C SER A 35 6.72 2.09 9.60
N LEU A 36 7.36 1.09 10.22
CA LEU A 36 6.84 0.45 11.44
C LEU A 36 6.53 1.47 12.55
N LYS A 37 7.41 2.45 12.73
CA LYS A 37 7.22 3.52 13.73
C LYS A 37 6.02 4.41 13.41
N GLU A 38 5.78 4.70 12.13
CA GLU A 38 4.63 5.50 11.70
C GLU A 38 3.33 4.72 11.82
N LYS A 39 3.33 3.42 11.47
CA LYS A 39 2.20 2.50 11.70
C LYS A 39 1.82 2.45 13.18
N GLU A 40 2.78 2.27 14.08
CA GLU A 40 2.53 2.25 15.52
C GLU A 40 1.97 3.59 16.05
N LYS A 41 2.52 4.72 15.57
CA LYS A 41 2.02 6.05 15.93
C LYS A 41 0.59 6.25 15.44
N LEU A 42 0.27 5.80 14.23
CA LEU A 42 -1.08 5.87 13.66
C LEU A 42 -2.08 5.09 14.53
N PHE A 43 -1.76 3.85 14.87
CA PHE A 43 -2.64 2.99 15.65
C PHE A 43 -2.89 3.55 17.05
N LYS A 44 -1.85 4.07 17.70
CA LYS A 44 -1.97 4.77 18.98
C LYS A 44 -2.81 6.05 18.87
N LYS A 45 -2.58 6.86 17.83
CA LYS A 45 -3.28 8.14 17.64
C LYS A 45 -4.80 7.95 17.49
N TYR A 46 -5.22 6.93 16.75
CA TYR A 46 -6.63 6.67 16.49
C TYR A 46 -7.23 5.59 17.41
N SER A 47 -6.43 4.98 18.29
CA SER A 47 -6.84 3.86 19.16
C SER A 47 -7.48 2.71 18.37
N VAL A 48 -6.83 2.31 17.27
CA VAL A 48 -7.32 1.27 16.35
C VAL A 48 -6.37 0.10 16.24
N GLU A 49 -6.94 -1.08 15.99
CA GLU A 49 -6.25 -2.31 15.68
C GLU A 49 -6.10 -2.52 14.16
N GLU A 50 -5.23 -3.44 13.75
CA GLU A 50 -4.92 -3.69 12.34
C GLU A 50 -6.14 -4.14 11.52
N ASN A 51 -7.03 -4.93 12.13
CA ASN A 51 -8.28 -5.42 11.53
C ASN A 51 -9.34 -4.32 11.32
N GLN A 52 -9.19 -3.16 11.95
CA GLN A 52 -10.11 -2.03 11.85
C GLN A 52 -9.71 -1.05 10.73
N ILE A 53 -8.50 -1.19 10.18
CA ILE A 53 -8.04 -0.37 9.07
C ILE A 53 -8.65 -0.90 7.76
N PRO A 54 -9.19 -0.04 6.89
CA PRO A 54 -9.66 -0.45 5.57
C PRO A 54 -8.60 -1.26 4.82
N CYS A 55 -8.98 -2.41 4.27
CA CYS A 55 -8.00 -3.29 3.65
C CYS A 55 -7.90 -3.04 2.13
N MET A 56 -6.74 -3.40 1.56
CA MET A 56 -6.51 -3.57 0.13
C MET A 56 -5.93 -4.96 -0.12
N LEU A 57 -6.26 -5.56 -1.25
CA LEU A 57 -5.80 -6.91 -1.58
C LEU A 57 -4.33 -6.90 -1.96
N GLU A 58 -3.59 -7.94 -1.62
CA GLU A 58 -2.25 -8.20 -2.16
C GLU A 58 -2.23 -8.26 -3.70
N THR A 59 -3.35 -8.67 -4.31
CA THR A 59 -3.53 -8.70 -5.77
C THR A 59 -3.93 -7.36 -6.38
N ASP A 60 -4.17 -6.34 -5.57
CA ASP A 60 -4.48 -4.98 -6.04
C ASP A 60 -3.34 -4.48 -6.94
N ALA A 61 -3.68 -3.76 -8.01
CA ALA A 61 -2.69 -3.31 -8.99
C ALA A 61 -1.61 -2.43 -8.36
N ILE A 62 -1.95 -1.60 -7.36
CA ILE A 62 -1.01 -0.74 -6.64
C ILE A 62 -0.16 -1.56 -5.67
N ALA A 63 -0.76 -2.51 -4.95
CA ALA A 63 0.00 -3.42 -4.08
C ALA A 63 1.04 -4.21 -4.87
N ARG A 64 0.64 -4.80 -6.01
CA ARG A 64 1.55 -5.51 -6.90
C ARG A 64 2.63 -4.60 -7.49
N TYR A 65 2.26 -3.40 -7.96
CA TYR A 65 3.20 -2.47 -8.59
C TYR A 65 4.31 -2.02 -7.63
N TYR A 66 3.99 -1.76 -6.36
CA TYR A 66 4.97 -1.37 -5.34
C TYR A 66 5.56 -2.55 -4.56
N GLY A 67 5.14 -3.79 -4.84
CA GLY A 67 5.60 -4.98 -4.12
C GLY A 67 5.22 -4.95 -2.64
N LEU A 68 4.03 -4.48 -2.32
CA LEU A 68 3.57 -4.37 -0.94
C LEU A 68 3.22 -5.75 -0.38
N GLU A 69 3.57 -5.95 0.89
CA GLU A 69 3.39 -7.22 1.60
C GLU A 69 2.27 -7.13 2.64
N LYS A 70 1.69 -8.28 3.00
CA LYS A 70 0.62 -8.39 4.02
C LYS A 70 1.02 -7.68 5.32
N GLY A 71 0.08 -6.93 5.89
CA GLY A 71 0.27 -6.18 7.13
C GLY A 71 1.00 -4.84 6.95
N GLN A 72 1.46 -4.50 5.75
CA GLN A 72 1.94 -3.15 5.46
C GLN A 72 0.77 -2.18 5.38
N VAL A 73 0.99 -0.96 5.88
CA VAL A 73 -0.02 0.11 5.87
C VAL A 73 0.43 1.22 4.95
N VAL A 74 -0.44 1.59 4.02
CA VAL A 74 -0.22 2.63 3.03
C VAL A 74 -1.09 3.83 3.38
N LYS A 75 -0.46 5.01 3.41
CA LYS A 75 -1.17 6.28 3.44
C LYS A 75 -1.55 6.66 2.00
N VAL A 76 -2.83 6.93 1.79
CA VAL A 76 -3.39 7.31 0.49
C VAL A 76 -3.86 8.75 0.60
N THR A 77 -3.22 9.65 -0.15
CA THR A 77 -3.56 11.07 -0.20
C THR A 77 -4.23 11.38 -1.53
N SER A 78 -5.49 11.78 -1.48
CA SER A 78 -6.29 12.15 -2.65
C SER A 78 -6.51 13.66 -2.65
N ASP A 79 -6.08 14.33 -3.71
CA ASP A 79 -6.29 15.77 -3.88
C ASP A 79 -7.60 15.96 -4.67
N GLY A 80 -8.62 16.56 -4.04
CA GLY A 80 -9.89 16.86 -4.69
C GLY A 80 -10.04 18.35 -5.01
N ASP A 81 -10.50 18.68 -6.21
CA ASP A 81 -10.68 20.07 -6.67
C ASP A 81 -11.65 20.87 -5.79
N VAL A 82 -12.65 20.20 -5.21
CA VAL A 82 -13.74 20.85 -4.45
C VAL A 82 -13.51 20.79 -2.93
N THR A 83 -12.99 19.66 -2.43
CA THR A 83 -12.94 19.33 -1.00
C THR A 83 -11.53 19.40 -0.39
N GLY A 84 -10.52 19.74 -1.19
CA GLY A 84 -9.13 19.76 -0.75
C GLY A 84 -8.53 18.36 -0.59
N SER A 85 -7.39 18.28 0.09
CA SER A 85 -6.65 17.03 0.25
C SER A 85 -7.27 16.14 1.34
N HIS A 86 -7.58 14.89 0.99
CA HIS A 86 -8.10 13.87 1.90
C HIS A 86 -7.06 12.77 2.11
N VAL A 87 -6.80 12.43 3.37
CA VAL A 87 -5.86 11.37 3.75
C VAL A 87 -6.65 10.18 4.31
N THR A 88 -6.43 9.01 3.72
CA THR A 88 -6.91 7.73 4.24
C THR A 88 -5.76 6.74 4.39
N TYR A 89 -6.00 5.63 5.08
CA TYR A 89 -5.01 4.59 5.32
C TYR A 89 -5.58 3.23 4.93
N ARG A 90 -4.77 2.41 4.26
CA ARG A 90 -5.16 1.05 3.86
C ARG A 90 -4.12 0.03 4.30
N CYS A 91 -4.56 -1.12 4.78
CA CYS A 91 -3.71 -2.25 5.15
C CYS A 91 -3.74 -3.32 4.05
N VAL A 92 -2.59 -3.91 3.71
CA VAL A 92 -2.52 -4.98 2.72
C VAL A 92 -2.90 -6.32 3.37
N MET A 93 -3.84 -7.05 2.75
CA MET A 93 -4.26 -8.40 3.14
C MET A 93 -3.98 -9.44 2.06
#